data_AF-A0A1B2R939-F1
#
_entry.id   AF-A0A1B2R939-F1
#
_cell.length_a   1.000
_cell.length_b   1.000
_cell.length_c   1.000
_cell.angle_alpha   90.00
_cell.angle_beta   90.00
_cell.angle_gamma   90.00
#
_symmetry.space_group_name_H-M   'P 1'
#
loop_
_entity.id
_entity.type
_entity.pdbx_description
1 polymer ?
#
loop_
_entity_poly.entity_id
_entity_poly.type
_entity_poly.pdbx_seq_one_letter_code
_entity_poly.pdbx_strand_id
1 'polypeptide(L)'
;MEWVWILPLACVLYYPWALSLANRAYTNGNGPTVVVAWLMTAYAVPAFAFFCAYKVGTVAVPTARIVLARRLCCLAFAAPPAYTLVGVLLYLMKIELPDIAVWTTLWLSIAMFGLMTASTARPGRSSPGEAPRRIPVLRTLHGVTALLLLLAFLGPHIFNHLLGVFGTDVHRSVMKALRTFYRSPIVEPAILAAMLFQILSGLVLFNRKGSGYLDLLGTLQVTSGAYLAMFIPTHVNSVFTLARYFGTETDYAWAVGAPVGVLADPWNIRLLPHYSLGVFLLIAHLACGLRLVLRAHGMDAPKSNIVTWFVVAIGGAIAAMVTAGMLGWRLSAAI
;
A
#
# COMPACT_ATOMS: atom_id res chain seq x y z
N MET A 1 -10.21 7.64 -23.40
CA MET A 1 -9.57 6.84 -22.33
C MET A 1 -8.15 7.31 -21.99
N GLU A 2 -7.38 7.82 -22.94
CA GLU A 2 -5.97 8.21 -22.72
C GLU A 2 -5.75 9.30 -21.65
N TRP A 3 -6.77 10.13 -21.39
CA TRP A 3 -6.75 11.21 -20.39
C TRP A 3 -7.43 10.85 -19.06
N VAL A 4 -7.88 9.61 -18.89
CA VAL A 4 -8.66 9.20 -17.70
C VAL A 4 -7.86 9.36 -16.40
N TRP A 5 -6.54 9.46 -16.48
CA TRP A 5 -5.64 9.66 -15.34
C TRP A 5 -5.71 11.07 -14.73
N ILE A 6 -6.24 12.07 -15.44
CA ILE A 6 -6.40 13.43 -14.90
C ILE A 6 -7.31 13.40 -13.67
N LEU A 7 -8.42 12.66 -13.73
CA LEU A 7 -9.39 12.61 -12.64
C LEU A 7 -8.82 11.95 -11.37
N PRO A 8 -8.15 10.78 -11.42
CA PRO A 8 -7.40 10.24 -10.28
C PRO A 8 -6.41 11.24 -9.69
N LEU A 9 -5.65 12.00 -10.50
CA LEU A 9 -4.73 13.00 -9.97
C LEU A 9 -5.46 14.15 -9.25
N ALA A 10 -6.60 14.59 -9.77
CA ALA A 10 -7.44 15.57 -9.06
C ALA A 10 -7.97 15.02 -7.72
N CYS A 11 -8.41 13.75 -7.69
CA CYS A 11 -8.82 13.10 -6.44
C CYS A 11 -7.67 13.00 -5.42
N VAL A 12 -6.44 12.80 -5.90
CA VAL A 12 -5.24 12.74 -5.06
C VAL A 12 -4.92 14.10 -4.43
N LEU A 13 -5.14 15.21 -5.13
CA LEU A 13 -5.03 16.55 -4.54
C LEU A 13 -6.06 16.79 -3.42
N TYR A 14 -7.25 16.19 -3.55
CA TYR A 14 -8.29 16.23 -2.53
C TYR A 14 -7.98 15.35 -1.29
N TYR A 15 -7.21 14.27 -1.45
CA TYR A 15 -7.00 13.26 -0.41
C TYR A 15 -6.61 13.81 0.99
N PRO A 16 -5.64 14.73 1.14
CA PRO A 16 -5.31 15.31 2.46
C PRO A 16 -6.47 16.06 3.11
N TRP A 17 -7.33 16.70 2.30
CA TRP A 17 -8.48 17.43 2.79
C TRP A 17 -9.56 16.49 3.31
N ALA A 18 -9.79 15.36 2.66
CA ALA A 18 -10.69 14.32 3.16
C ALA A 18 -10.29 13.86 4.56
N LEU A 19 -8.99 13.60 4.78
CA LEU A 19 -8.46 13.25 6.09
C LEU A 19 -8.59 14.38 7.10
N SER A 20 -8.25 15.61 6.72
CA SER A 20 -8.38 16.77 7.63
C SER A 20 -9.83 17.00 8.05
N LEU A 21 -10.80 16.84 7.14
CA LEU A 21 -12.22 16.97 7.42
C LEU A 21 -12.73 15.84 8.33
N ALA A 22 -12.26 14.60 8.13
CA ALA A 22 -12.56 13.49 9.01
C ALA A 22 -12.04 13.72 10.44
N ASN A 23 -10.78 14.19 10.57
CA ASN A 23 -10.18 14.52 11.86
C ASN A 23 -10.97 15.64 12.56
N ARG A 24 -11.25 16.74 11.86
CA ARG A 24 -12.05 17.86 12.41
C ARG A 24 -13.45 17.42 12.82
N ALA A 25 -14.10 16.58 12.03
CA ALA A 25 -15.41 16.04 12.38
C ALA A 25 -15.35 15.21 13.68
N TYR A 26 -14.26 14.45 13.87
CA TYR A 26 -14.05 13.67 15.09
C TYR A 26 -13.78 14.58 16.29
N THR A 27 -12.83 15.52 16.18
CA THR A 27 -12.44 16.42 17.28
C THR A 27 -13.57 17.37 17.69
N ASN A 28 -14.44 17.76 16.75
CA ASN A 28 -15.58 18.63 17.03
C ASN A 28 -16.80 17.87 17.57
N GLY A 29 -16.74 16.54 17.64
CA GLY A 29 -17.86 15.73 18.13
C GLY A 29 -19.06 15.67 17.18
N ASN A 30 -18.86 15.80 15.86
CA ASN A 30 -19.93 15.82 14.85
C ASN A 30 -20.64 14.46 14.65
N GLY A 31 -20.35 13.47 15.49
CA GLY A 31 -20.90 12.11 15.42
C GLY A 31 -20.17 11.16 14.47
N PRO A 32 -20.23 9.85 14.72
CA PRO A 32 -19.46 8.85 13.96
C PRO A 32 -19.85 8.77 12.48
N THR A 33 -21.12 9.03 12.14
CA THR A 33 -21.59 9.02 10.75
C THR A 33 -20.85 10.05 9.88
N VAL A 34 -20.65 11.27 10.39
CA VAL A 34 -19.96 12.34 9.66
C VAL A 34 -18.47 12.02 9.50
N VAL A 35 -17.84 11.48 10.56
CA VAL A 35 -16.44 11.04 10.52
C VAL A 35 -16.27 9.94 9.47
N VAL A 36 -17.11 8.92 9.51
CA VAL A 36 -17.09 7.80 8.56
C VAL A 36 -17.34 8.30 7.14
N ALA A 37 -18.27 9.23 6.91
CA ALA A 37 -18.51 9.79 5.59
C ALA A 37 -17.25 10.43 4.98
N TRP A 38 -16.52 11.26 5.74
CA TRP A 38 -15.25 11.85 5.28
C TRP A 38 -14.13 10.82 5.11
N LEU A 39 -14.05 9.82 5.99
CA LEU A 39 -13.12 8.71 5.78
C LEU A 39 -13.43 7.96 4.50
N MET A 40 -14.71 7.69 4.21
CA MET A 40 -15.12 7.02 2.98
C MET A 40 -14.72 7.81 1.73
N THR A 41 -14.77 9.15 1.74
CA THR A 41 -14.24 9.93 0.62
C THR A 41 -12.72 9.83 0.49
N ALA A 42 -11.98 9.70 1.60
CA ALA A 42 -10.54 9.41 1.57
C ALA A 42 -10.24 8.03 0.95
N TYR A 43 -10.99 6.98 1.31
CA TYR A 43 -10.88 5.65 0.69
C TYR A 43 -11.38 5.62 -0.77
N ALA A 44 -12.30 6.50 -1.14
CA ALA A 44 -12.77 6.61 -2.51
C ALA A 44 -11.67 7.07 -3.47
N VAL A 45 -10.67 7.82 -3.02
CA VAL A 45 -9.53 8.27 -3.85
C VAL A 45 -8.77 7.08 -4.46
N PRO A 46 -8.16 6.16 -3.67
CA PRO A 46 -7.51 4.99 -4.24
C PRO A 46 -8.52 4.06 -4.94
N ALA A 47 -9.75 3.90 -4.45
CA ALA A 47 -10.75 3.07 -5.13
C ALA A 47 -11.07 3.57 -6.56
N PHE A 48 -11.20 4.89 -6.73
CA PHE A 48 -11.41 5.52 -8.03
C PHE A 48 -10.18 5.38 -8.94
N ALA A 49 -8.98 5.58 -8.39
CA ALA A 49 -7.73 5.36 -9.13
C ALA A 49 -7.60 3.90 -9.61
N PHE A 50 -8.00 2.92 -8.78
CA PHE A 50 -8.07 1.51 -9.14
C PHE A 50 -9.06 1.27 -10.29
N PHE A 51 -10.27 1.83 -10.20
CA PHE A 51 -11.27 1.73 -11.26
C PHE A 51 -10.74 2.27 -12.59
N CYS A 52 -10.13 3.46 -12.58
CA CYS A 52 -9.50 4.03 -13.78
C CYS A 52 -8.38 3.13 -14.31
N ALA A 53 -7.52 2.60 -13.43
CA ALA A 53 -6.46 1.66 -13.79
C ALA A 53 -7.01 0.38 -14.44
N TYR A 54 -8.14 -0.14 -13.95
CA TYR A 54 -8.82 -1.30 -14.53
C TYR A 54 -9.38 -0.98 -15.92
N LYS A 55 -10.08 0.15 -16.10
CA LYS A 55 -10.66 0.55 -17.38
C LYS A 55 -9.62 0.71 -18.48
N VAL A 56 -8.44 1.25 -18.17
CA VAL A 56 -7.31 1.30 -19.12
C VAL A 56 -6.54 -0.03 -19.21
N GLY A 57 -6.63 -0.85 -18.16
CA GLY A 57 -6.10 -2.21 -18.06
C GLY A 57 -6.65 -3.15 -19.12
N THR A 58 -7.96 -3.04 -19.39
CA THR A 58 -8.70 -3.92 -20.30
C THR A 58 -8.55 -3.59 -21.78
N VAL A 59 -7.77 -2.57 -22.13
CA VAL A 59 -7.46 -2.26 -23.54
C VAL A 59 -6.49 -3.31 -24.07
N ALA A 60 -6.93 -4.10 -25.04
CA ALA A 60 -6.17 -5.24 -25.58
C ALA A 60 -4.83 -4.83 -26.21
N VAL A 61 -4.81 -3.70 -26.93
CA VAL A 61 -3.61 -3.16 -27.60
C VAL A 61 -3.41 -1.71 -27.14
N PRO A 62 -2.73 -1.49 -26.01
CA PRO A 62 -2.58 -0.14 -25.45
C PRO A 62 -1.58 0.70 -26.24
N THR A 63 -1.90 1.98 -26.44
CA THR A 63 -0.94 3.00 -26.91
C THR A 63 0.02 3.37 -25.77
N ALA A 64 1.13 4.04 -26.10
CA ALA A 64 2.05 4.58 -25.09
C ALA A 64 1.34 5.49 -24.06
N ARG A 65 0.34 6.27 -24.51
CA ARG A 65 -0.47 7.14 -23.65
C ARG A 65 -1.37 6.33 -22.71
N ILE A 66 -1.95 5.22 -23.16
CA ILE A 66 -2.74 4.32 -22.30
C ILE A 66 -1.86 3.66 -21.24
N VAL A 67 -0.63 3.26 -21.59
CA VAL A 67 0.34 2.74 -20.62
C VAL A 67 0.71 3.81 -19.59
N LEU A 68 0.98 5.04 -20.02
CA LEU A 68 1.23 6.18 -19.13
C LEU A 68 0.04 6.43 -18.20
N ALA A 69 -1.18 6.50 -18.74
CA ALA A 69 -2.41 6.68 -17.99
C ALA A 69 -2.54 5.64 -16.87
N ARG A 70 -2.27 4.38 -17.19
CA ARG A 70 -2.29 3.27 -16.22
C ARG A 70 -1.25 3.45 -15.12
N ARG A 71 -0.02 3.82 -15.47
CA ARG A 71 1.06 4.06 -14.49
C ARG A 71 0.70 5.21 -13.53
N LEU A 72 0.14 6.30 -14.05
CA LEU A 72 -0.34 7.42 -13.24
C LEU A 72 -1.52 7.02 -12.34
N CYS A 73 -2.44 6.17 -12.83
CA CYS A 73 -3.50 5.61 -11.98
C CYS A 73 -2.94 4.70 -10.88
N CYS A 74 -1.90 3.89 -11.16
CA CYS A 74 -1.24 3.07 -10.14
C CYS A 74 -0.51 3.93 -9.10
N LEU A 75 0.09 5.04 -9.52
CA LEU A 75 0.72 6.00 -8.61
C LEU A 75 -0.34 6.69 -7.74
N ALA A 76 -1.46 7.13 -8.33
CA ALA A 76 -2.59 7.69 -7.60
C ALA A 76 -3.23 6.70 -6.62
N PHE A 77 -3.28 5.41 -6.97
CA PHE A 77 -3.73 4.35 -6.07
C PHE A 77 -2.84 4.24 -4.81
N ALA A 78 -1.56 4.57 -4.93
CA ALA A 78 -0.61 4.61 -3.82
C ALA A 78 -0.62 5.94 -3.04
N ALA A 79 -1.66 6.78 -3.18
CA ALA A 79 -1.75 8.05 -2.46
C ALA A 79 -1.68 7.91 -0.92
N PRO A 80 -2.33 6.93 -0.26
CA PRO A 80 -2.24 6.81 1.19
C PRO A 80 -0.81 6.63 1.74
N PRO A 81 0.02 5.69 1.24
CA PRO A 81 1.41 5.59 1.68
C PRO A 81 2.26 6.76 1.18
N ALA A 82 1.99 7.31 -0.01
CA ALA A 82 2.74 8.47 -0.51
C ALA A 82 2.54 9.72 0.36
N TYR A 83 1.31 10.00 0.82
CA TYR A 83 1.04 11.15 1.68
C TYR A 83 1.66 10.96 3.07
N THR A 84 1.61 9.72 3.57
CA THR A 84 2.28 9.36 4.82
C THR A 84 3.79 9.54 4.70
N LEU A 85 4.40 9.12 3.59
CA LEU A 85 5.81 9.32 3.31
C LEU A 85 6.21 10.79 3.31
N VAL A 86 5.42 11.66 2.67
CA VAL A 86 5.69 13.11 2.66
C VAL A 86 5.83 13.63 4.09
N GLY A 87 4.85 13.38 4.96
CA GLY A 87 4.96 13.89 6.33
C GLY A 87 6.03 13.21 7.18
N VAL A 88 6.33 11.92 6.94
CA VAL A 88 7.48 11.27 7.59
C VAL A 88 8.79 11.94 7.17
N LEU A 89 8.99 12.21 5.88
CA LEU A 89 10.21 12.85 5.38
C LEU A 89 10.32 14.29 5.90
N LEU A 90 9.25 15.08 5.88
CA LEU A 90 9.25 16.44 6.41
C LEU A 90 9.58 16.46 7.91
N TYR A 91 8.97 15.54 8.67
CA TYR A 91 9.28 15.36 10.09
C TYR A 91 10.76 15.02 10.32
N LEU A 92 11.29 14.02 9.61
CA LEU A 92 12.67 13.57 9.77
C LEU A 92 13.70 14.63 9.32
N MET A 93 13.38 15.42 8.30
CA MET A 93 14.22 16.50 7.81
C MET A 93 14.05 17.80 8.61
N LYS A 94 13.17 17.83 9.62
CA LYS A 94 12.82 19.02 10.41
C LYS A 94 12.39 20.21 9.52
N ILE A 95 11.65 19.92 8.46
CA ILE A 95 11.11 20.94 7.55
C ILE A 95 9.70 21.31 8.02
N GLU A 96 9.51 22.56 8.42
CA GLU A 96 8.22 23.08 8.94
C GLU A 96 7.29 23.59 7.82
N LEU A 97 7.27 22.91 6.67
CA LEU A 97 6.34 23.23 5.59
C LEU A 97 5.01 22.50 5.80
N PRO A 98 3.87 23.11 5.46
CA PRO A 98 2.59 22.40 5.51
C PRO A 98 2.60 21.19 4.55
N ASP A 99 2.32 19.98 5.07
CA ASP A 99 2.23 18.73 4.29
C ASP A 99 1.38 18.90 3.02
N ILE A 100 0.27 19.64 3.11
CA ILE A 100 -0.65 19.89 2.00
C ILE A 100 0.02 20.72 0.89
N ALA A 101 0.86 21.70 1.23
CA ALA A 101 1.54 22.53 0.23
C ALA A 101 2.59 21.71 -0.53
N VAL A 102 3.38 20.91 0.19
CA VAL A 102 4.37 19.99 -0.41
C VAL A 102 3.67 18.95 -1.29
N TRP A 103 2.59 18.35 -0.77
CA TRP A 103 1.77 17.40 -1.51
C TRP A 103 1.20 17.99 -2.81
N THR A 104 0.57 19.15 -2.71
CA THR A 104 -0.03 19.85 -3.86
C THR A 104 1.03 20.15 -4.92
N THR A 105 2.18 20.68 -4.51
CA THR A 105 3.29 20.99 -5.41
C THR A 105 3.78 19.73 -6.13
N LEU A 106 4.05 18.66 -5.38
CA LEU A 106 4.50 17.38 -5.93
C LEU A 106 3.54 16.83 -6.99
N TRP A 107 2.23 16.81 -6.69
CA TRP A 107 1.25 16.24 -7.60
C TRP A 107 0.93 17.12 -8.80
N LEU A 108 1.01 18.44 -8.67
CA LEU A 108 0.96 19.35 -9.82
C LEU A 108 2.17 19.14 -10.74
N SER A 109 3.37 18.94 -10.18
CA SER A 109 4.56 18.59 -10.97
C SER A 109 4.41 17.24 -11.70
N ILE A 110 3.87 16.22 -11.01
CA ILE A 110 3.58 14.92 -11.63
C ILE A 110 2.53 15.05 -12.75
N ALA A 111 1.47 15.83 -12.53
CA ALA A 111 0.44 16.08 -13.53
C ALA A 111 1.01 16.82 -14.74
N MET A 112 1.85 17.83 -14.53
CA MET A 112 2.53 18.57 -15.59
C MET A 112 3.49 17.67 -16.38
N PHE A 113 4.30 16.86 -15.70
CA PHE A 113 5.16 15.87 -16.35
C PHE A 113 4.35 14.84 -17.15
N GLY A 114 3.24 14.35 -16.60
CA GLY A 114 2.30 13.46 -17.27
C GLY A 114 1.70 14.08 -18.54
N LEU A 115 1.35 15.36 -18.47
CA LEU A 115 0.82 16.12 -19.61
C LEU A 115 1.89 16.31 -20.70
N MET A 116 3.10 16.71 -20.32
CA MET A 116 4.24 16.88 -21.24
C MET A 116 4.64 15.56 -21.92
N THR A 117 4.66 14.47 -21.17
CA THR A 117 4.98 13.14 -21.72
C THR A 117 3.85 12.64 -22.62
N ALA A 118 2.59 12.85 -22.26
CA ALA A 118 1.46 12.50 -23.12
C ALA A 118 1.43 13.31 -24.43
N SER A 119 1.76 14.61 -24.38
CA SER A 119 1.74 15.48 -25.57
C SER A 119 2.90 15.20 -26.52
N THR A 120 4.07 14.82 -26.00
CA THR A 120 5.26 14.49 -26.80
C THR A 120 5.31 13.03 -27.25
N ALA A 121 4.54 12.15 -26.62
CA ALA A 121 4.43 10.76 -27.05
C ALA A 121 3.86 10.67 -28.47
N ARG A 122 4.67 10.20 -29.41
CA ARG A 122 4.22 9.87 -30.77
C ARG A 122 3.12 8.79 -30.67
N PRO A 123 2.07 8.84 -31.50
CA PRO A 123 1.10 7.76 -31.62
C PRO A 123 1.78 6.56 -32.28
N GLY A 124 2.55 5.82 -31.48
CA GLY A 124 3.24 4.60 -31.85
C GLY A 124 2.81 3.49 -30.89
N ARG A 125 2.74 2.26 -31.40
CA ARG A 125 2.49 1.08 -30.58
C ARG A 125 3.65 0.92 -29.60
N SER A 126 3.36 0.72 -28.32
CA SER A 126 4.37 0.19 -27.41
C SER A 126 4.53 -1.30 -27.73
N SER A 127 5.47 -1.64 -28.60
CA SER A 127 5.86 -3.04 -28.77
C SER A 127 6.54 -3.50 -27.49
N PRO A 128 6.03 -4.51 -26.77
CA PRO A 128 6.83 -5.16 -25.75
C PRO A 128 8.01 -5.82 -26.47
N GLY A 129 9.19 -5.19 -26.42
CA GLY A 129 10.41 -5.79 -26.92
C GLY A 129 10.60 -7.18 -26.30
N GLU A 130 11.22 -8.09 -27.05
CA GLU A 130 11.43 -9.48 -26.66
C GLU A 130 11.97 -9.57 -25.22
N ALA A 131 11.36 -10.43 -24.41
CA ALA A 131 11.70 -10.51 -22.99
C ALA A 131 13.10 -11.09 -22.85
N PRO A 132 14.05 -10.40 -22.18
CA PRO A 132 15.35 -10.98 -21.88
C PRO A 132 15.16 -12.30 -21.12
N ARG A 133 16.00 -13.30 -21.41
CA ARG A 133 16.00 -14.63 -20.78
C ARG A 133 15.96 -14.61 -19.24
N ARG A 134 16.31 -13.48 -18.61
CA ARG A 134 16.38 -13.28 -17.15
C ARG A 134 15.04 -12.93 -16.47
N ILE A 135 13.98 -12.55 -17.20
CA ILE A 135 12.70 -12.14 -16.60
C ILE A 135 11.97 -13.28 -15.87
N PRO A 136 11.89 -14.51 -16.41
CA PRO A 136 11.28 -15.63 -15.70
C PRO A 136 12.01 -15.95 -14.37
N VAL A 137 13.34 -15.92 -14.38
CA VAL A 137 14.17 -16.15 -13.18
C VAL A 137 13.87 -15.09 -12.13
N LEU A 138 13.84 -13.80 -12.51
CA LEU A 138 13.50 -12.71 -11.60
C LEU A 138 12.11 -12.90 -10.97
N ARG A 139 11.12 -13.36 -11.74
CA ARG A 139 9.77 -13.63 -11.23
C ARG A 139 9.78 -14.76 -10.20
N THR A 140 10.52 -15.84 -10.46
CA THR A 140 10.67 -16.94 -9.51
C THR A 140 11.36 -16.48 -8.23
N LEU A 141 12.48 -15.75 -8.33
CA LEU A 141 13.18 -15.21 -7.17
C LEU A 141 12.32 -14.22 -6.38
N HIS A 142 11.59 -13.34 -7.05
CA HIS A 142 10.63 -12.44 -6.41
C HIS A 142 9.60 -13.23 -5.58
N GLY A 143 8.98 -14.26 -6.18
CA GLY A 143 8.00 -15.11 -5.50
C GLY A 143 8.59 -15.92 -4.33
N VAL A 144 9.75 -16.54 -4.50
CA VAL A 144 10.42 -17.31 -3.43
C VAL A 144 10.81 -16.41 -2.27
N THR A 145 11.42 -15.25 -2.53
CA THR A 145 11.78 -14.30 -1.48
C THR A 145 10.54 -13.72 -0.80
N ALA A 146 9.44 -13.51 -1.53
CA ALA A 146 8.17 -13.08 -0.93
C ALA A 146 7.59 -14.16 0.01
N LEU A 147 7.66 -15.43 -0.38
CA LEU A 147 7.25 -16.55 0.48
C LEU A 147 8.12 -16.66 1.74
N LEU A 148 9.45 -16.53 1.60
CA LEU A 148 10.35 -16.53 2.75
C LEU A 148 10.07 -15.36 3.70
N LEU A 149 9.86 -14.15 3.17
CA LEU A 149 9.44 -13.00 3.96
C LEU A 149 8.08 -13.22 4.63
N LEU A 150 7.13 -13.84 3.94
CA LEU A 150 5.82 -14.18 4.49
C LEU A 150 5.95 -15.08 5.72
N LEU A 151 6.71 -16.17 5.59
CA LEU A 151 6.85 -17.16 6.66
C LEU A 151 7.70 -16.65 7.83
N ALA A 152 8.80 -15.95 7.53
CA ALA A 152 9.79 -15.56 8.55
C ALA A 152 9.46 -14.22 9.23
N PHE A 153 8.70 -13.32 8.59
CA PHE A 153 8.48 -11.98 9.11
C PHE A 153 7.02 -11.50 8.97
N LEU A 154 6.48 -11.40 7.75
CA LEU A 154 5.20 -10.72 7.52
C LEU A 154 4.03 -11.44 8.18
N GLY A 155 4.00 -12.78 8.15
CA GLY A 155 2.98 -13.60 8.78
C GLY A 155 2.93 -13.37 10.31
N PRO A 156 4.03 -13.66 11.05
CA PRO A 156 4.04 -13.41 12.48
C PRO A 156 3.92 -11.91 12.84
N HIS A 157 4.37 -10.99 11.98
CA HIS A 157 4.19 -9.54 12.17
C HIS A 157 2.71 -9.12 12.11
N ILE A 158 1.97 -9.56 11.07
CA ILE A 158 0.53 -9.29 10.95
C ILE A 158 -0.24 -10.00 12.06
N PHE A 159 0.15 -11.23 12.42
CA PHE A 159 -0.43 -11.94 13.55
C PHE A 159 -0.28 -11.14 14.86
N ASN A 160 0.91 -10.60 15.14
CA ASN A 160 1.11 -9.76 16.31
C ASN A 160 0.20 -8.52 16.30
N HIS A 161 0.00 -7.87 15.15
CA HIS A 161 -0.94 -6.75 15.02
C HIS A 161 -2.40 -7.15 15.25
N LEU A 162 -2.81 -8.34 14.81
CA LEU A 162 -4.15 -8.87 15.11
C LEU A 162 -4.37 -8.98 16.62
N LEU A 163 -3.34 -9.30 17.40
CA LEU A 163 -3.45 -9.39 18.86
C LEU A 163 -3.74 -8.04 19.55
N GLY A 164 -3.67 -6.92 18.83
CA GLY A 164 -4.09 -5.61 19.34
C GLY A 164 -5.55 -5.58 19.80
N VAL A 165 -6.43 -6.43 19.26
CA VAL A 165 -7.81 -6.57 19.73
C VAL A 165 -7.92 -7.18 21.13
N PHE A 166 -6.87 -7.85 21.61
CA PHE A 166 -6.76 -8.35 22.99
C PHE A 166 -6.01 -7.37 23.91
N GLY A 167 -5.66 -6.18 23.40
CA GLY A 167 -5.03 -5.12 24.17
C GLY A 167 -3.54 -4.96 23.94
N THR A 168 -3.03 -3.82 24.41
CA THR A 168 -1.65 -3.37 24.22
C THR A 168 -0.65 -4.35 24.83
N ASP A 169 -0.96 -4.93 25.99
CA ASP A 169 -0.01 -5.81 26.70
C ASP A 169 0.14 -7.17 26.03
N VAL A 170 -0.94 -7.75 25.51
CA VAL A 170 -0.87 -9.01 24.74
C VAL A 170 -0.03 -8.80 23.48
N HIS A 171 -0.33 -7.77 22.69
CA HIS A 171 0.51 -7.39 21.54
C HIS A 171 1.97 -7.16 21.97
N ARG A 172 2.21 -6.40 23.04
CA ARG A 172 3.57 -6.06 23.49
C ARG A 172 4.36 -7.30 23.92
N SER A 173 3.71 -8.28 24.56
CA SER A 173 4.35 -9.52 24.99
C SER A 173 4.87 -10.35 23.80
N VAL A 174 4.03 -10.55 22.78
CA VAL A 174 4.39 -11.27 21.56
C VAL A 174 5.41 -10.46 20.73
N MET A 175 5.23 -9.14 20.64
CA MET A 175 6.20 -8.25 19.99
C MET A 175 7.60 -8.38 20.62
N LYS A 176 7.71 -8.41 21.95
CA LYS A 176 9.01 -8.58 22.64
C LYS A 176 9.66 -9.91 22.27
N ALA A 177 8.90 -11.01 22.24
CA ALA A 177 9.40 -12.31 21.80
C ALA A 177 9.88 -12.26 20.35
N LEU A 178 9.08 -11.75 19.42
CA LEU A 178 9.46 -11.63 18.01
C LEU A 178 10.69 -10.73 17.80
N ARG A 179 10.84 -9.65 18.57
CA ARG A 179 11.97 -8.72 18.49
C ARG A 179 13.31 -9.39 18.81
N THR A 180 13.34 -10.46 19.61
CA THR A 180 14.58 -11.22 19.87
C THR A 180 15.17 -11.83 18.60
N PHE A 181 14.30 -12.24 17.68
CA PHE A 181 14.69 -12.75 16.37
C PHE A 181 14.85 -11.60 15.36
N TYR A 182 13.87 -10.71 15.25
CA TYR A 182 13.84 -9.67 14.22
C TYR A 182 14.94 -8.61 14.36
N ARG A 183 15.37 -8.29 15.59
CA ARG A 183 16.41 -7.28 15.85
C ARG A 183 17.81 -7.89 16.02
N SER A 184 17.99 -9.15 15.60
CA SER A 184 19.31 -9.78 15.52
C SER A 184 20.18 -9.07 14.47
N PRO A 185 21.51 -8.94 14.70
CA PRO A 185 22.43 -8.28 13.78
C PRO A 185 22.51 -8.96 12.40
N ILE A 186 22.00 -10.19 12.24
CA ILE A 186 21.98 -10.93 10.97
C ILE A 186 20.59 -10.89 10.34
N VAL A 187 19.54 -11.11 11.14
CA VAL A 187 18.16 -11.22 10.64
C VAL A 187 17.62 -9.86 10.22
N GLU A 188 17.91 -8.80 11.00
CA GLU A 188 17.42 -7.44 10.70
C GLU A 188 17.91 -6.97 9.32
N PRO A 189 19.23 -7.01 8.98
CA PRO A 189 19.69 -6.62 7.65
C PRO A 189 19.19 -7.56 6.54
N ALA A 190 19.04 -8.86 6.81
CA ALA A 190 18.52 -9.82 5.83
C ALA A 190 17.06 -9.51 5.44
N ILE A 191 16.22 -9.18 6.41
CA ILE A 191 14.82 -8.76 6.16
C ILE A 191 14.81 -7.47 5.33
N LEU A 192 15.63 -6.48 5.69
CA LEU A 192 15.73 -5.21 4.96
C LEU A 192 16.21 -5.40 3.52
N ALA A 193 17.24 -6.22 3.31
CA ALA A 193 17.73 -6.55 1.99
C ALA A 193 16.68 -7.29 1.15
N ALA A 194 15.95 -8.23 1.76
CA ALA A 194 14.86 -8.94 1.10
C ALA A 194 13.71 -7.99 0.73
N MET A 195 13.33 -7.05 1.60
CA MET A 195 12.32 -6.02 1.31
C MET A 195 12.77 -5.09 0.18
N LEU A 196 14.03 -4.63 0.20
CA LEU A 196 14.60 -3.84 -0.88
C LEU A 196 14.58 -4.61 -2.20
N PHE A 197 14.97 -5.88 -2.18
CA PHE A 197 14.88 -6.77 -3.34
C PHE A 197 13.43 -6.88 -3.84
N GLN A 198 12.43 -7.02 -2.96
CA GLN A 198 11.02 -7.06 -3.35
C GLN A 198 10.58 -5.77 -4.07
N ILE A 199 10.98 -4.59 -3.57
CA ILE A 199 10.68 -3.31 -4.21
C ILE A 199 11.31 -3.26 -5.61
N LEU A 200 12.63 -3.48 -5.71
CA LEU A 200 13.37 -3.33 -6.96
C LEU A 200 12.91 -4.35 -8.02
N SER A 201 12.81 -5.62 -7.65
CA SER A 201 12.32 -6.67 -8.55
C SER A 201 10.85 -6.44 -8.94
N GLY A 202 10.02 -5.99 -7.99
CA GLY A 202 8.62 -5.63 -8.23
C GLY A 202 8.48 -4.48 -9.23
N LEU A 203 9.29 -3.43 -9.14
CA LEU A 203 9.29 -2.30 -10.09
C LEU A 203 9.70 -2.74 -11.51
N VAL A 204 10.68 -3.65 -11.62
CA VAL A 204 11.06 -4.24 -12.91
C VAL A 204 9.90 -5.05 -13.51
N LEU A 205 9.23 -5.87 -12.70
CA LEU A 205 8.09 -6.69 -13.13
C LEU A 205 6.85 -5.83 -13.46
N PHE A 206 6.60 -4.76 -12.69
CA PHE A 206 5.55 -3.77 -12.91
C PHE A 206 5.68 -3.13 -14.28
N ASN A 207 6.88 -2.68 -14.64
CA ASN A 207 7.12 -2.03 -15.93
C ASN A 207 6.83 -2.92 -17.14
N ARG A 208 6.99 -4.24 -17.00
CA ARG A 208 6.77 -5.23 -18.07
C ARG A 208 5.33 -5.74 -18.10
N LYS A 209 4.77 -6.13 -16.96
CA LYS A 209 3.38 -6.62 -16.87
C LYS A 209 2.38 -5.50 -17.13
N GLY A 210 2.72 -4.28 -16.70
CA GLY A 210 1.88 -3.09 -16.80
C GLY A 210 1.69 -2.55 -18.21
N SER A 211 2.31 -3.11 -19.25
CA SER A 211 2.13 -2.68 -20.65
C SER A 211 1.20 -3.58 -21.49
N GLY A 212 0.69 -4.68 -20.95
CA GLY A 212 -0.20 -5.61 -21.66
C GLY A 212 -1.68 -5.47 -21.28
N TYR A 213 -2.52 -6.39 -21.75
CA TYR A 213 -3.89 -6.55 -21.25
C TYR A 213 -3.89 -7.01 -19.78
N LEU A 214 -4.76 -6.42 -18.96
CA LEU A 214 -4.96 -6.80 -17.57
C LEU A 214 -6.46 -7.05 -17.30
N ASP A 215 -6.75 -8.25 -16.81
CA ASP A 215 -8.04 -8.54 -16.17
C ASP A 215 -8.10 -7.92 -14.76
N LEU A 216 -9.24 -8.04 -14.07
CA LEU A 216 -9.44 -7.41 -12.76
C LEU A 216 -8.38 -7.81 -11.72
N LEU A 217 -8.05 -9.11 -11.63
CA LEU A 217 -7.01 -9.63 -10.73
C LEU A 217 -5.60 -9.24 -11.20
N GLY A 218 -5.38 -9.09 -12.50
CA GLY A 218 -4.17 -8.52 -13.08
C GLY A 218 -3.96 -7.07 -12.68
N THR A 219 -5.01 -6.26 -12.74
CA THR A 219 -5.01 -4.88 -12.24
C THR A 219 -4.75 -4.86 -10.74
N LEU A 220 -5.41 -5.71 -9.95
CA LEU A 220 -5.19 -5.82 -8.51
C LEU A 220 -3.74 -6.14 -8.17
N GLN A 221 -3.07 -7.07 -8.87
CA GLN A 221 -1.63 -7.32 -8.68
C GLN A 221 -0.80 -6.07 -8.93
N VAL A 222 -1.04 -5.38 -10.05
CA VAL A 222 -0.19 -4.27 -10.51
C VAL A 222 -0.38 -3.05 -9.62
N THR A 223 -1.62 -2.72 -9.23
CA THR A 223 -1.91 -1.59 -8.34
C THR A 223 -1.47 -1.88 -6.90
N SER A 224 -1.72 -3.08 -6.37
CA SER A 224 -1.20 -3.48 -5.05
C SER A 224 0.32 -3.48 -5.01
N GLY A 225 1.00 -3.92 -6.08
CA GLY A 225 2.45 -3.85 -6.18
C GLY A 225 2.99 -2.42 -6.14
N ALA A 226 2.35 -1.49 -6.86
CA ALA A 226 2.69 -0.07 -6.80
C ALA A 226 2.44 0.54 -5.41
N TYR A 227 1.32 0.17 -4.76
CA TYR A 227 1.04 0.57 -3.38
C TYR A 227 2.12 0.07 -2.42
N LEU A 228 2.48 -1.21 -2.49
CA LEU A 228 3.47 -1.84 -1.62
C LEU A 228 4.87 -1.27 -1.83
N ALA A 229 5.24 -0.94 -3.07
CA ALA A 229 6.51 -0.29 -3.39
C ALA A 229 6.65 1.08 -2.71
N MET A 230 5.53 1.79 -2.46
CA MET A 230 5.52 3.03 -1.67
C MET A 230 5.34 2.75 -0.16
N PHE A 231 4.53 1.76 0.20
CA PHE A 231 4.23 1.42 1.59
C PHE A 231 5.46 0.94 2.35
N ILE A 232 6.26 0.04 1.78
CA ILE A 232 7.43 -0.54 2.44
C ILE A 232 8.44 0.54 2.88
N PRO A 233 8.96 1.43 2.01
CA PRO A 233 9.91 2.46 2.45
C PRO A 233 9.28 3.44 3.45
N THR A 234 8.00 3.78 3.30
CA THR A 234 7.27 4.63 4.24
C THR A 234 7.22 4.00 5.64
N HIS A 235 6.81 2.74 5.70
CA HIS A 235 6.64 2.00 6.94
C HIS A 235 8.00 1.74 7.62
N VAL A 236 8.96 1.17 6.88
CA VAL A 236 10.28 0.80 7.40
C VAL A 236 11.05 2.04 7.87
N ASN A 237 11.10 3.12 7.09
CA ASN A 237 11.86 4.32 7.48
C ASN A 237 11.32 4.94 8.79
N SER A 238 9.99 5.01 8.94
CA SER A 238 9.39 5.54 10.17
C SER A 238 9.79 4.72 11.40
N VAL A 239 9.74 3.39 11.32
CA VAL A 239 10.04 2.51 12.45
C VAL A 239 11.54 2.54 12.78
N PHE A 240 12.40 2.46 11.78
CA PHE A 240 13.85 2.38 12.01
C PHE A 240 14.45 3.71 12.42
N THR A 241 14.14 4.79 11.71
CA THR A 241 14.75 6.08 11.98
C THR A 241 14.29 6.62 13.33
N LEU A 242 13.00 6.51 13.66
CA LEU A 242 12.50 6.93 14.98
C LEU A 242 13.05 6.05 16.10
N ALA A 243 13.12 4.73 15.92
CA ALA A 243 13.67 3.85 16.96
C ALA A 243 15.18 4.00 17.17
N ARG A 244 15.96 4.08 16.09
CA ARG A 244 17.44 4.04 16.16
C ARG A 244 18.07 5.41 16.34
N TYR A 245 17.54 6.43 15.67
CA TYR A 245 18.11 7.77 15.71
C TYR A 245 17.51 8.61 16.84
N PHE A 246 16.20 8.48 17.06
CA PHE A 246 15.48 9.26 18.08
C PHE A 246 15.16 8.48 19.36
N GLY A 247 15.56 7.20 19.46
CA GLY A 247 15.37 6.37 20.66
C GLY A 247 13.90 6.11 21.00
N THR A 248 12.97 6.29 20.06
CA THR A 248 11.54 6.14 20.30
C THR A 248 11.16 4.66 20.38
N GLU A 249 10.45 4.27 21.43
CA GLU A 249 9.89 2.92 21.51
C GLU A 249 8.73 2.75 20.51
N THR A 250 9.01 2.01 19.42
CA THR A 250 8.05 1.73 18.34
C THR A 250 7.11 0.56 18.70
N ASP A 251 6.42 0.67 19.83
CA ASP A 251 5.47 -0.34 20.30
C ASP A 251 4.04 -0.09 19.76
N TYR A 252 3.07 -0.86 20.26
CA TYR A 252 1.68 -0.72 19.82
C TYR A 252 1.10 0.65 20.17
N ALA A 253 1.40 1.19 21.35
CA ALA A 253 0.89 2.48 21.78
C ALA A 253 1.37 3.59 20.84
N TRP A 254 2.65 3.55 20.45
CA TRP A 254 3.19 4.42 19.42
C TRP A 254 2.48 4.22 18.06
N ALA A 255 2.30 2.97 17.61
CA ALA A 255 1.69 2.67 16.31
C ALA A 255 0.23 3.13 16.18
N VAL A 256 -0.50 3.23 17.29
CA VAL A 256 -1.89 3.71 17.32
C VAL A 256 -2.02 5.18 17.75
N GLY A 257 -0.90 5.88 17.97
CA GLY A 257 -0.89 7.28 18.38
C GLY A 257 -1.43 7.52 19.80
N ALA A 258 -1.32 6.55 20.70
CA ALA A 258 -1.80 6.67 22.07
C ALA A 258 -1.05 7.80 22.83
N PRO A 259 -1.72 8.50 23.78
CA PRO A 259 -3.12 8.32 24.19
C PRO A 259 -4.14 9.03 23.29
N VAL A 260 -3.70 9.87 22.34
CA VAL A 260 -4.58 10.69 21.50
C VAL A 260 -5.41 9.84 20.53
N GLY A 261 -4.79 8.81 19.96
CA GLY A 261 -5.40 7.89 19.02
C GLY A 261 -5.32 8.34 17.55
N VAL A 262 -5.60 7.39 16.66
CA VAL A 262 -5.46 7.56 15.20
C VAL A 262 -6.40 8.64 14.64
N LEU A 263 -7.64 8.74 15.13
CA LEU A 263 -8.64 9.66 14.57
C LEU A 263 -8.50 11.09 15.08
N ALA A 264 -8.09 11.26 16.35
CA ALA A 264 -8.09 12.56 17.01
C ALA A 264 -6.86 13.40 16.66
N ASP A 265 -5.73 12.77 16.33
CA ASP A 265 -4.52 13.49 15.96
C ASP A 265 -4.50 13.82 14.44
N PRO A 266 -4.26 15.09 14.06
CA PRO A 266 -4.28 15.53 12.67
C PRO A 266 -3.16 14.92 11.82
N TRP A 267 -2.07 14.45 12.46
CA TRP A 267 -1.04 13.70 11.77
C TRP A 267 -1.43 12.22 11.69
N ASN A 268 -1.75 11.55 12.81
CA ASN A 268 -2.00 10.11 12.85
C ASN A 268 -3.18 9.65 12.00
N ILE A 269 -4.15 10.50 11.65
CA ILE A 269 -5.29 10.09 10.81
C ILE A 269 -4.86 9.54 9.44
N ARG A 270 -3.67 9.92 8.94
CA ARG A 270 -3.06 9.35 7.73
C ARG A 270 -2.78 7.85 7.84
N LEU A 271 -2.51 7.37 9.06
CA LEU A 271 -2.13 5.99 9.36
C LEU A 271 -3.29 5.02 9.13
N LEU A 272 -4.54 5.49 9.26
CA LEU A 272 -5.72 4.64 9.10
C LEU A 272 -5.83 4.02 7.69
N PRO A 273 -5.96 4.79 6.60
CA PRO A 273 -5.94 4.23 5.25
C PRO A 273 -4.57 3.65 4.88
N HIS A 274 -3.47 4.21 5.40
CA HIS A 274 -2.12 3.71 5.13
C HIS A 274 -1.95 2.24 5.57
N TYR A 275 -2.28 1.92 6.83
CA TYR A 275 -2.11 0.58 7.39
C TYR A 275 -3.22 -0.39 6.99
N SER A 276 -4.49 0.02 7.02
CA SER A 276 -5.60 -0.87 6.66
C SER A 276 -5.48 -1.38 5.22
N LEU A 277 -5.23 -0.48 4.26
CA LEU A 277 -4.98 -0.87 2.86
C LEU A 277 -3.61 -1.55 2.72
N GLY A 278 -2.61 -1.20 3.52
CA GLY A 278 -1.32 -1.90 3.52
C GLY A 278 -1.46 -3.39 3.82
N VAL A 279 -2.18 -3.74 4.89
CA VAL A 279 -2.45 -5.14 5.27
C VAL A 279 -3.30 -5.84 4.20
N PHE A 280 -4.40 -5.22 3.78
CA PHE A 280 -5.28 -5.79 2.76
C PHE A 280 -4.55 -6.05 1.44
N LEU A 281 -3.83 -5.05 0.94
CA LEU A 281 -3.17 -5.11 -0.37
C LEU A 281 -1.94 -6.00 -0.36
N LEU A 282 -1.26 -6.18 0.77
CA LEU A 282 -0.22 -7.19 0.92
C LEU A 282 -0.79 -8.59 0.67
N ILE A 283 -1.89 -8.93 1.35
CA ILE A 283 -2.53 -10.25 1.21
C ILE A 283 -3.12 -10.42 -0.19
N ALA A 284 -3.76 -9.38 -0.74
CA ALA A 284 -4.27 -9.40 -2.11
C ALA A 284 -3.16 -9.57 -3.17
N HIS A 285 -2.00 -8.94 -2.97
CA HIS A 285 -0.84 -9.08 -3.83
C HIS A 285 -0.27 -10.50 -3.82
N LEU A 286 -0.16 -11.10 -2.63
CA LEU A 286 0.27 -12.48 -2.44
C LEU A 286 -0.73 -13.47 -3.05
N ALA A 287 -2.03 -13.24 -2.87
CA ALA A 287 -3.10 -14.05 -3.48
C ALA A 287 -3.02 -14.04 -5.01
N CYS A 288 -2.86 -12.85 -5.61
CA CYS A 288 -2.70 -12.73 -7.05
C CYS A 288 -1.36 -13.34 -7.53
N GLY A 289 -0.31 -13.34 -6.71
CA GLY A 289 0.95 -14.04 -6.99
C GLY A 289 0.76 -15.56 -6.98
N LEU A 290 0.06 -16.09 -5.98
CA LEU A 290 -0.31 -17.50 -5.87
C LEU A 290 -1.14 -17.94 -7.09
N ARG A 291 -2.08 -17.12 -7.58
CA ARG A 291 -2.82 -17.35 -8.83
C ARG A 291 -1.90 -17.70 -9.99
N LEU A 292 -0.79 -16.97 -10.15
CA LEU A 292 0.18 -17.19 -11.23
C LEU A 292 0.90 -18.53 -11.04
N VAL A 293 1.26 -18.87 -9.81
CA VAL A 293 1.90 -20.16 -9.47
C VAL A 293 0.93 -21.32 -9.74
N LEU A 294 -0.32 -21.25 -9.29
CA LEU A 294 -1.33 -22.29 -9.48
C LEU A 294 -1.57 -22.56 -10.96
N ARG A 295 -1.70 -21.50 -11.78
CA ARG A 295 -1.87 -21.63 -13.24
C ARG A 295 -0.64 -22.22 -13.92
N ALA A 296 0.57 -21.87 -13.46
CA ALA A 296 1.81 -22.46 -13.97
C ALA A 296 1.91 -23.97 -13.65
N HIS A 297 1.19 -24.45 -12.63
CA HIS A 297 1.12 -25.86 -12.25
C HIS A 297 -0.19 -26.54 -12.72
N GLY A 298 -0.81 -26.02 -13.78
CA GLY A 298 -1.92 -26.69 -14.47
C GLY A 298 -3.32 -26.45 -13.89
N MET A 299 -3.47 -25.60 -12.87
CA MET A 299 -4.81 -25.23 -12.39
C MET A 299 -5.52 -24.35 -13.43
N ASP A 300 -6.77 -24.71 -13.76
CA ASP A 300 -7.59 -23.95 -14.69
C ASP A 300 -7.89 -22.50 -14.23
N ALA A 301 -8.28 -21.66 -15.18
CA ALA A 301 -8.50 -20.24 -14.94
C ALA A 301 -9.63 -19.93 -13.94
N PRO A 302 -10.80 -20.60 -13.99
CA PRO A 302 -11.87 -20.39 -13.01
C PRO A 302 -11.48 -20.79 -11.58
N LYS A 303 -10.90 -21.98 -11.36
CA LYS A 303 -10.52 -22.44 -10.01
C LYS A 303 -9.45 -21.55 -9.39
N SER A 304 -8.43 -21.18 -10.16
CA SER A 304 -7.39 -20.26 -9.67
C SER A 304 -7.95 -18.88 -9.30
N ASN A 305 -8.98 -18.38 -10.00
CA ASN A 305 -9.67 -17.15 -9.63
C ASN A 305 -10.45 -17.29 -8.32
N ILE A 306 -11.17 -18.40 -8.12
CA ILE A 306 -11.92 -18.67 -6.88
C ILE A 306 -10.97 -18.69 -5.68
N VAL A 307 -9.87 -19.43 -5.77
CA VAL A 307 -8.85 -19.47 -4.71
C VAL A 307 -8.30 -18.08 -4.42
N THR A 308 -8.04 -17.28 -5.46
CA THR A 308 -7.53 -15.92 -5.31
C THR A 308 -8.52 -15.03 -4.56
N TRP A 309 -9.80 -15.03 -4.96
CA TRP A 309 -10.83 -14.23 -4.29
C TRP A 309 -11.09 -14.66 -2.86
N PHE A 310 -11.02 -15.96 -2.58
CA PHE A 310 -11.12 -16.49 -1.22
C PHE A 310 -10.00 -15.92 -0.32
N VAL A 311 -8.74 -15.96 -0.78
CA VAL A 311 -7.61 -15.39 -0.02
C VAL A 311 -7.71 -13.87 0.10
N VAL A 312 -8.19 -13.18 -0.93
CA VAL A 312 -8.46 -11.72 -0.88
C VAL A 312 -9.52 -11.40 0.19
N ALA A 313 -10.59 -12.20 0.28
CA ALA A 313 -11.64 -12.03 1.28
C ALA A 313 -11.10 -12.23 2.71
N ILE A 314 -10.27 -13.26 2.93
CA ILE A 314 -9.55 -13.46 4.20
C ILE A 314 -8.68 -12.23 4.51
N GLY A 315 -7.98 -11.69 3.52
CA GLY A 315 -7.18 -10.47 3.68
C GLY A 315 -8.00 -9.26 4.11
N GLY A 316 -9.22 -9.13 3.57
CA GLY A 316 -10.18 -8.10 3.98
C GLY A 316 -10.59 -8.24 5.45
N ALA A 317 -10.91 -9.47 5.89
CA ALA A 317 -11.26 -9.74 7.28
C ALA A 317 -10.10 -9.45 8.25
N ILE A 318 -8.87 -9.85 7.89
CA ILE A 318 -7.67 -9.57 8.68
C ILE A 318 -7.43 -8.06 8.79
N ALA A 319 -7.48 -7.34 7.66
CA ALA A 319 -7.31 -5.89 7.65
C ALA A 319 -8.37 -5.17 8.49
N ALA A 320 -9.63 -5.60 8.42
CA ALA A 320 -10.71 -5.07 9.24
C ALA A 320 -10.46 -5.29 10.74
N MET A 321 -10.01 -6.49 11.13
CA MET A 321 -9.73 -6.81 12.53
C MET A 321 -8.51 -6.04 13.09
N VAL A 322 -7.42 -5.95 12.31
CA VAL A 322 -6.28 -5.09 12.67
C VAL A 322 -6.73 -3.64 12.84
N THR A 323 -7.53 -3.13 11.90
CA THR A 323 -8.04 -1.75 11.93
C THR A 323 -8.96 -1.51 13.14
N ALA A 324 -9.81 -2.48 13.49
CA ALA A 324 -10.68 -2.39 14.66
C ALA A 324 -9.84 -2.30 15.95
N GLY A 325 -8.83 -3.16 16.12
CA GLY A 325 -7.86 -3.04 17.21
C GLY A 325 -7.15 -1.68 17.20
N MET A 326 -6.77 -1.24 15.99
CA MET A 326 -6.33 0.10 15.59
C MET A 326 -7.07 1.22 16.32
N LEU A 327 -8.38 1.18 16.16
CA LEU A 327 -9.34 2.18 16.61
C LEU A 327 -9.80 1.97 18.06
N GLY A 328 -9.16 1.06 18.80
CA GLY A 328 -9.45 0.82 20.21
C GLY A 328 -10.50 -0.24 20.48
N TRP A 329 -11.07 -0.91 19.46
CA TRP A 329 -11.96 -2.04 19.69
C TRP A 329 -11.21 -3.18 20.37
N ARG A 330 -11.84 -3.77 21.40
CA ARG A 330 -11.30 -4.91 22.13
C ARG A 330 -12.32 -6.03 22.14
N LEU A 331 -11.85 -7.25 21.94
CA LEU A 331 -12.64 -8.42 22.25
C LEU A 331 -12.78 -8.46 23.77
N SER A 332 -14.01 -8.34 24.28
CA SER A 332 -14.29 -8.52 25.70
C SER A 332 -13.76 -9.89 26.11
N ALA A 333 -12.88 -9.93 27.12
CA ALA A 333 -12.39 -11.17 27.68
C ALA A 333 -13.59 -11.91 28.30
N ALA A 334 -14.13 -12.89 27.58
CA ALA A 334 -14.82 -14.00 28.19
C ALA A 334 -13.74 -15.03 28.53
N ILE A 335 -12.96 -14.75 29.57
CA ILE A 335 -12.16 -15.73 30.30
C ILE A 335 -12.35 -15.43 31.78
#